data_AF-A0A4U6W7E3-F1
#
_entry.id   AF-A0A4U6W7E3-F1
#
_cell.length_a   1.000
_cell.length_b   1.000
_cell.length_c   1.000
_cell.angle_alpha   90.00
_cell.angle_beta   90.00
_cell.angle_gamma   90.00
#
_symmetry.space_group_name_H-M   'P 1'
#
loop_
_entity.id
_entity.type
_entity.pdbx_description
1 polymer ?
#
loop_
_entity_poly.entity_id
_entity_poly.type
_entity_poly.pdbx_seq_one_letter_code
_entity_poly.pdbx_strand_id
1 'polypeptide(L)'
;MLCQISNSERPQEGKGRQGRTGSADLDMDIAGLPSDILVEVTASIATRSATPLIDVVNLRRSCKVFRDATAARKVGRCMAVHREWRLHWWDKARFLSVLRRCAASGNPEASYILGLEEFCNRRRKASGLRHLRRAMEHGHAAAAYMLGMITLHDSLRSSAGAAEQALEGLDWFSASASAGPSRTRRRMASVRREAVSVMRRLTMRRWRMAEPPTPCPNSWCGKVETEMVEAWDGDGDGEDERWFCSRTCRWKHEYCKFIEKI
;
A
#
# COMPACT_ATOMS: atom_id res chain seq x y z
N MET A 1 -86.25 -1.72 -2.78
CA MET A 1 -85.40 -2.34 -1.73
C MET A 1 -85.40 -1.37 -0.55
N LEU A 2 -86.41 -1.39 0.31
CA LEU A 2 -86.58 -2.22 1.51
C LEU A 2 -85.50 -2.06 2.61
N CYS A 3 -86.03 -1.67 3.77
CA CYS A 3 -85.62 -1.88 5.16
C CYS A 3 -84.59 -0.98 5.86
N GLN A 4 -85.16 -0.22 6.81
CA GLN A 4 -84.62 0.22 8.10
C GLN A 4 -84.03 -0.94 8.92
N ILE A 5 -83.18 -0.63 9.91
CA ILE A 5 -83.33 -1.00 11.34
C ILE A 5 -82.34 -0.21 12.19
N SER A 6 -82.84 0.22 13.35
CA SER A 6 -82.23 1.05 14.39
C SER A 6 -81.51 0.24 15.49
N ASN A 7 -80.74 0.97 16.32
CA ASN A 7 -80.44 0.77 17.75
C ASN A 7 -79.69 -0.51 18.23
N SER A 8 -78.60 -0.34 18.99
CA SER A 8 -78.65 -0.18 20.47
C SER A 8 -77.25 -0.33 21.11
N GLU A 9 -77.14 0.17 22.33
CA GLU A 9 -75.93 0.31 23.15
C GLU A 9 -75.47 -0.99 23.86
N ARG A 10 -74.14 -1.12 24.03
CA ARG A 10 -73.31 -1.64 25.17
C ARG A 10 -73.80 -2.84 26.03
N PRO A 11 -72.90 -3.76 26.48
CA PRO A 11 -71.98 -3.44 27.59
C PRO A 11 -70.59 -4.12 27.59
N GLN A 12 -69.85 -3.76 28.65
CA GLN A 12 -68.42 -3.94 28.95
C GLN A 12 -67.94 -5.39 29.05
N GLU A 13 -66.65 -5.62 28.79
CA GLU A 13 -65.87 -6.56 29.57
C GLU A 13 -64.38 -6.17 29.56
N GLY A 14 -63.88 -5.79 30.74
CA GLY A 14 -62.46 -5.56 30.98
C GLY A 14 -61.71 -6.89 31.00
N LYS A 15 -60.55 -6.91 30.36
CA LYS A 15 -59.54 -7.96 30.60
C LYS A 15 -58.21 -7.33 30.97
N GLY A 16 -57.71 -7.81 32.10
CA GLY A 16 -56.61 -7.28 32.86
C GLY A 16 -55.34 -7.13 32.04
N ARG A 17 -54.73 -5.96 32.22
CA ARG A 17 -53.33 -5.71 31.88
C ARG A 17 -52.48 -6.51 32.86
N GLN A 18 -52.21 -7.76 32.53
CA GLN A 18 -51.23 -8.55 33.26
C GLN A 18 -49.86 -8.11 32.76
N GLY A 19 -49.17 -7.37 33.62
CA GLY A 19 -47.80 -6.94 33.41
C GLY A 19 -46.94 -8.17 33.17
N ARG A 20 -46.43 -8.29 31.94
CA ARG A 20 -45.23 -9.09 31.70
C ARG A 20 -44.08 -8.32 32.34
N THR A 21 -43.67 -8.85 33.49
CA THR A 21 -42.38 -8.59 34.11
C THR A 21 -41.31 -8.60 33.03
N GLY A 22 -40.72 -7.43 32.77
CA GLY A 22 -39.57 -7.31 31.88
C GLY A 22 -38.42 -8.11 32.46
N SER A 23 -38.17 -9.27 31.87
CA SER A 23 -36.81 -9.80 31.81
C SER A 23 -36.05 -8.84 30.92
N ALA A 24 -35.11 -8.09 31.51
CA ALA A 24 -34.15 -7.31 30.75
C ALA A 24 -33.27 -8.31 29.98
N ASP A 25 -33.75 -8.74 28.81
CA ASP A 25 -32.86 -9.23 27.77
C ASP A 25 -31.94 -8.06 27.46
N LEU A 26 -30.73 -8.11 28.04
CA LEU A 26 -29.59 -7.36 27.55
C LEU A 26 -29.22 -7.99 26.21
N ASP A 27 -30.10 -7.83 25.24
CA ASP A 27 -29.88 -8.16 23.86
C ASP A 27 -28.86 -7.13 23.39
N MET A 28 -27.57 -7.45 23.58
CA MET A 28 -26.48 -6.65 23.01
C MET A 28 -26.50 -6.87 21.50
N ASP A 29 -27.46 -6.23 20.85
CA ASP A 29 -27.50 -6.10 19.40
C ASP A 29 -26.23 -5.37 18.96
N ILE A 30 -25.71 -5.78 17.81
CA ILE A 30 -24.54 -5.17 17.20
C ILE A 30 -24.75 -3.68 16.91
N ALA A 31 -26.02 -3.26 16.76
CA ALA A 31 -26.40 -1.87 16.63
C ALA A 31 -26.27 -1.05 17.93
N GLY A 32 -26.20 -1.71 19.09
CA GLY A 32 -25.93 -1.09 20.38
C GLY A 32 -24.44 -0.82 20.66
N LEU A 33 -23.53 -1.35 19.82
CA LEU A 33 -22.10 -1.10 19.99
C LEU A 33 -21.71 0.32 19.54
N PRO A 34 -20.75 0.96 20.22
CA PRO A 34 -20.18 2.22 19.78
C PRO A 34 -19.58 2.15 18.37
N SER A 35 -19.81 3.19 17.57
CA SER A 35 -19.42 3.22 16.14
C SER A 35 -17.91 3.06 15.91
N ASP A 36 -17.10 3.54 16.84
CA ASP A 36 -15.64 3.43 16.84
C ASP A 36 -15.17 1.98 16.98
N ILE A 37 -15.82 1.19 17.84
CA ILE A 37 -15.54 -0.25 17.99
C ILE A 37 -15.85 -0.99 16.68
N LEU A 38 -16.98 -0.68 16.06
CA LEU A 38 -17.40 -1.29 14.79
C LEU A 38 -16.43 -0.93 13.65
N VAL A 39 -15.96 0.32 13.61
CA VAL A 39 -14.91 0.75 12.68
C VAL A 39 -13.60 0.03 12.96
N GLU A 40 -13.23 -0.20 14.22
CA GLU A 40 -12.01 -0.93 14.58
C GLU A 40 -12.06 -2.39 14.13
N VAL A 41 -13.17 -3.07 14.40
CA VAL A 41 -13.39 -4.44 13.95
C VAL A 41 -13.31 -4.52 12.42
N THR A 42 -13.97 -3.59 11.72
CA THR A 42 -13.95 -3.54 10.26
C THR A 42 -12.55 -3.24 9.72
N ALA A 43 -11.81 -2.32 10.35
CA ALA A 43 -10.44 -1.99 9.99
C ALA A 43 -9.51 -3.20 10.21
N SER A 44 -9.65 -3.91 11.32
CA SER A 44 -8.93 -5.14 11.61
C SER A 44 -9.17 -6.21 10.53
N ILE A 45 -10.43 -6.39 10.11
CA ILE A 45 -10.79 -7.30 9.02
C ILE A 45 -10.15 -6.85 7.71
N ALA A 46 -10.26 -5.56 7.36
CA ALA A 46 -9.66 -5.00 6.15
C ALA A 46 -8.12 -5.14 6.09
N THR A 47 -7.45 -5.15 7.25
CA THR A 47 -6.00 -5.30 7.35
C THR A 47 -5.54 -6.77 7.39
N ARG A 48 -6.28 -7.64 8.10
CA ARG A 48 -5.79 -9.00 8.44
C ARG A 48 -6.41 -10.11 7.61
N SER A 49 -7.59 -9.89 7.04
CA SER A 49 -8.29 -10.91 6.24
C SER A 49 -7.47 -11.36 5.04
N ALA A 50 -7.56 -12.66 4.69
CA ALA A 50 -7.01 -13.20 3.45
C ALA A 50 -7.71 -12.64 2.20
N THR A 51 -8.97 -12.18 2.34
CA THR A 51 -9.83 -11.65 1.27
C THR A 51 -10.48 -10.33 1.70
N PRO A 52 -9.68 -9.27 1.98
CA PRO A 52 -10.17 -8.07 2.64
C PRO A 52 -11.26 -7.34 1.85
N LEU A 53 -11.20 -7.32 0.52
CA LEU A 53 -12.26 -6.69 -0.28
C LEU A 53 -13.58 -7.46 -0.20
N ILE A 54 -13.54 -8.79 -0.24
CA ILE A 54 -14.74 -9.63 -0.17
C ILE A 54 -15.40 -9.46 1.20
N ASP A 55 -14.61 -9.54 2.26
CA ASP A 55 -15.12 -9.46 3.63
C ASP A 55 -15.70 -8.08 3.93
N VAL A 56 -15.04 -7.00 3.51
CA VAL A 56 -15.58 -5.64 3.64
C VAL A 56 -16.87 -5.47 2.85
N VAL A 57 -16.99 -6.08 1.67
CA VAL A 57 -18.24 -6.04 0.89
C VAL A 57 -19.36 -6.84 1.57
N ASN A 58 -19.04 -8.00 2.15
CA ASN A 58 -20.00 -8.82 2.89
C ASN A 58 -20.48 -8.10 4.17
N LEU A 59 -19.57 -7.51 4.95
CA LEU A 59 -19.91 -6.66 6.09
C LEU A 59 -20.80 -5.49 5.68
N ARG A 60 -20.47 -4.81 4.58
CA ARG A 60 -21.29 -3.70 4.08
C ARG A 60 -22.73 -4.12 3.74
N ARG A 61 -22.92 -5.37 3.32
CA ARG A 61 -24.23 -5.92 2.92
C ARG A 61 -25.02 -6.48 4.10
N SER A 62 -24.38 -6.80 5.22
CA SER A 62 -25.06 -7.46 6.34
C SER A 62 -26.03 -6.54 7.08
N CYS A 63 -25.61 -5.32 7.42
CA CYS A 63 -26.46 -4.36 8.12
C CYS A 63 -26.05 -2.90 7.89
N LYS A 64 -26.94 -1.97 8.25
CA LYS A 64 -26.72 -0.52 8.14
C LYS A 64 -25.48 -0.07 8.92
N VAL A 65 -25.28 -0.61 10.12
CA VAL A 65 -24.20 -0.23 11.02
C VAL A 65 -22.83 -0.58 10.42
N PHE A 66 -22.67 -1.77 9.86
CA PHE A 66 -21.44 -2.13 9.14
C PHE A 66 -21.31 -1.45 7.78
N ARG A 67 -22.42 -1.12 7.12
CA ARG A 67 -22.36 -0.27 5.92
C ARG A 67 -21.70 1.07 6.23
N ASP A 68 -22.05 1.68 7.35
CA ASP A 68 -21.50 2.95 7.79
C ASP A 68 -20.05 2.77 8.31
N ALA A 69 -19.77 1.72 9.08
CA ALA A 69 -18.41 1.42 9.57
C ALA A 69 -17.43 1.15 8.41
N THR A 70 -17.83 0.39 7.39
CA THR A 70 -17.02 0.12 6.18
C THR A 70 -16.80 1.34 5.29
N ALA A 71 -17.55 2.41 5.49
CA ALA A 71 -17.36 3.69 4.79
C ALA A 71 -16.33 4.59 5.49
N ALA A 72 -15.96 4.28 6.75
CA ALA A 72 -14.99 5.06 7.48
C ALA A 72 -13.63 5.11 6.77
N ARG A 73 -13.03 6.30 6.72
CA ARG A 73 -11.72 6.54 6.10
C ARG A 73 -10.63 5.59 6.62
N LYS A 74 -10.70 5.22 7.90
CA LYS A 74 -9.75 4.28 8.53
C LYS A 74 -9.69 2.94 7.81
N VAL A 75 -10.85 2.37 7.44
CA VAL A 75 -10.95 1.08 6.74
C VAL A 75 -10.24 1.13 5.39
N GLY A 76 -10.49 2.17 4.59
CA GLY A 76 -9.79 2.36 3.31
C GLY A 76 -8.29 2.59 3.49
N ARG A 77 -7.89 3.32 4.55
CA ARG A 77 -6.48 3.61 4.86
C ARG A 77 -5.69 2.35 5.21
N CYS A 78 -6.27 1.40 5.94
CA CYS A 78 -5.58 0.20 6.43
C CYS A 78 -5.83 -1.07 5.62
N MET A 79 -6.65 -1.00 4.57
CA MET A 79 -6.97 -2.17 3.75
C MET A 79 -5.72 -2.78 3.10
N ALA A 80 -5.55 -4.09 3.24
CA ALA A 80 -4.42 -4.84 2.68
C ALA A 80 -4.57 -5.06 1.16
N VAL A 81 -4.39 -4.00 0.38
CA VAL A 81 -4.65 -3.98 -1.07
C VAL A 81 -3.74 -4.91 -1.88
N HIS A 82 -2.54 -5.26 -1.38
CA HIS A 82 -1.71 -6.30 -2.03
C HIS A 82 -2.39 -7.68 -2.10
N ARG A 83 -3.34 -7.98 -1.21
CA ARG A 83 -4.05 -9.27 -1.26
C ARG A 83 -5.02 -9.36 -2.44
N GLU A 84 -5.35 -8.21 -3.03
CA GLU A 84 -6.31 -8.07 -4.12
C GLU A 84 -5.66 -8.18 -5.51
N TRP A 85 -4.38 -8.57 -5.62
CA TRP A 85 -3.71 -8.72 -6.91
C TRP A 85 -4.41 -9.69 -7.88
N ARG A 86 -5.18 -10.65 -7.37
CA ARG A 86 -6.02 -11.51 -8.23
C ARG A 86 -6.98 -10.66 -9.06
N LEU A 87 -7.61 -9.67 -8.44
CA LEU A 87 -8.61 -8.80 -9.08
C LEU A 87 -8.02 -8.01 -10.25
N HIS A 88 -6.73 -7.65 -10.23
CA HIS A 88 -6.07 -6.98 -11.34
C HIS A 88 -6.23 -7.74 -12.67
N TRP A 89 -6.24 -9.08 -12.65
CA TRP A 89 -6.31 -9.92 -13.84
C TRP A 89 -7.76 -10.17 -14.32
N TRP A 90 -8.70 -10.36 -13.40
CA TRP A 90 -10.09 -10.69 -13.74
C TRP A 90 -10.95 -9.44 -14.01
N ASP A 91 -10.65 -8.34 -13.31
CA ASP A 91 -11.40 -7.08 -13.39
C ASP A 91 -10.48 -5.91 -13.03
N LYS A 92 -9.61 -5.56 -13.98
CA LYS A 92 -8.67 -4.45 -13.83
C LYS A 92 -9.37 -3.14 -13.49
N ALA A 93 -10.56 -2.89 -14.04
CA ALA A 93 -11.31 -1.67 -13.77
C ALA A 93 -11.72 -1.56 -12.29
N ARG A 94 -12.26 -2.65 -11.73
CA ARG A 94 -12.63 -2.73 -10.32
C ARG A 94 -11.42 -2.70 -9.40
N PHE A 95 -10.32 -3.37 -9.75
CA PHE A 95 -9.06 -3.28 -9.01
C PHE A 95 -8.58 -1.83 -8.88
N LEU A 96 -8.51 -1.11 -10.00
CA LEU A 96 -8.09 0.29 -10.00
C LEU A 96 -9.09 1.20 -9.28
N SER A 97 -10.40 0.89 -9.30
CA SER A 97 -11.41 1.60 -8.51
C SER A 97 -11.16 1.43 -7.00
N VAL A 98 -10.90 0.20 -6.55
CA VAL A 98 -10.57 -0.11 -5.16
C VAL A 98 -9.30 0.63 -4.72
N LEU A 99 -8.23 0.58 -5.52
CA LEU A 99 -7.01 1.30 -5.21
C LEU A 99 -7.24 2.81 -5.10
N ARG A 100 -8.03 3.42 -6.00
CA ARG A 100 -8.32 4.86 -5.96
C ARG A 100 -9.04 5.25 -4.67
N ARG A 101 -10.02 4.45 -4.23
CA ARG A 101 -10.74 4.68 -2.97
C ARG A 101 -9.82 4.57 -1.74
N CYS A 102 -8.95 3.56 -1.71
CA CYS A 102 -8.00 3.38 -0.62
C CYS A 102 -6.94 4.50 -0.61
N ALA A 103 -6.39 4.86 -1.77
CA ALA A 103 -5.46 5.97 -1.90
C ALA A 103 -6.08 7.31 -1.50
N ALA A 104 -7.34 7.57 -1.86
CA ALA A 104 -8.08 8.75 -1.40
C ALA A 104 -8.18 8.80 0.14
N SER A 105 -8.33 7.64 0.77
CA SER A 105 -8.34 7.45 2.24
C SER A 105 -6.96 7.59 2.91
N GLY A 106 -5.89 7.71 2.12
CA GLY A 106 -4.51 7.83 2.59
C GLY A 106 -3.78 6.50 2.73
N ASN A 107 -4.23 5.44 2.03
CA ASN A 107 -3.50 4.17 2.00
C ASN A 107 -2.20 4.33 1.20
N PRO A 108 -1.03 4.11 1.84
CA PRO A 108 0.27 4.26 1.18
C PRO A 108 0.50 3.22 0.08
N GLU A 109 0.15 1.96 0.33
CA GLU A 109 0.32 0.85 -0.62
C GLU A 109 -0.54 1.05 -1.87
N ALA A 110 -1.79 1.49 -1.69
CA ALA A 110 -2.67 1.79 -2.82
C ALA A 110 -2.17 2.97 -3.66
N SER A 111 -1.64 4.01 -2.99
CA SER A 111 -1.02 5.15 -3.66
C SER A 111 0.22 4.71 -4.44
N TYR A 112 1.04 3.83 -3.87
CA TYR A 112 2.22 3.27 -4.52
C TYR A 112 1.87 2.49 -5.80
N ILE A 113 0.94 1.53 -5.71
CA ILE A 113 0.51 0.71 -6.86
C ILE A 113 -0.09 1.59 -7.97
N LEU A 114 -0.95 2.56 -7.61
CA LEU A 114 -1.49 3.52 -8.58
C LEU A 114 -0.39 4.36 -9.21
N GLY A 115 0.58 4.82 -8.44
CA GLY A 115 1.70 5.61 -8.96
C GLY A 115 2.44 4.89 -10.08
N LEU A 116 2.71 3.60 -9.89
CA LEU A 116 3.35 2.77 -10.91
C LEU A 116 2.43 2.48 -12.10
N GLU A 117 1.13 2.21 -11.91
CA GLU A 117 0.17 2.06 -13.02
C GLU A 117 0.11 3.32 -13.87
N GLU A 118 0.05 4.49 -13.24
CA GLU A 118 -0.01 5.79 -13.90
C GLU A 118 1.27 6.09 -14.68
N PHE A 119 2.43 5.81 -14.07
CA PHE A 119 3.72 6.05 -14.67
C PHE A 119 3.98 5.10 -15.84
N CYS A 120 3.89 3.79 -15.61
CA CYS A 120 4.34 2.77 -16.55
C CYS A 120 3.34 2.48 -17.66
N ASN A 121 2.06 2.31 -17.31
CA ASN A 121 1.05 1.80 -18.24
C ASN A 121 0.25 2.93 -18.90
N ARG A 122 -0.06 3.99 -18.16
CA ARG A 122 -0.82 5.14 -18.69
C ARG A 122 0.04 6.29 -19.21
N ARG A 123 1.36 6.23 -19.01
CA ARG A 123 2.32 7.28 -19.41
C ARG A 123 1.99 8.67 -18.83
N ARG A 124 1.31 8.72 -17.69
CA ARG A 124 0.97 9.95 -16.98
C ARG A 124 2.00 10.23 -15.90
N LYS A 125 3.22 10.57 -16.33
CA LYS A 125 4.40 10.75 -15.44
C LYS A 125 4.11 11.62 -14.22
N ALA A 126 3.58 12.83 -14.41
CA ALA A 126 3.28 13.75 -13.30
C ALA A 126 2.27 13.15 -12.31
N SER A 127 1.26 12.44 -12.80
CA SER A 127 0.29 11.75 -11.94
C SER A 127 0.92 10.59 -11.17
N GLY A 128 1.76 9.80 -11.84
CA GLY A 128 2.50 8.70 -11.20
C GLY A 128 3.41 9.18 -10.09
N LEU A 129 4.23 10.20 -10.36
CA LEU A 129 5.13 10.81 -9.37
C LEU A 129 4.36 11.39 -8.17
N ARG A 130 3.21 12.05 -8.39
CA ARG A 130 2.37 12.57 -7.30
C ARG A 130 1.88 11.45 -6.37
N HIS A 131 1.46 10.32 -6.93
CA HIS A 131 1.02 9.17 -6.14
C HIS A 131 2.17 8.49 -5.37
N LEU A 132 3.34 8.34 -6.00
CA LEU A 132 4.54 7.81 -5.35
C LEU A 132 5.01 8.71 -4.20
N ARG A 133 5.04 10.03 -4.40
CA ARG A 133 5.38 11.00 -3.34
C ARG A 133 4.41 10.91 -2.17
N ARG A 134 3.10 10.84 -2.43
CA ARG A 134 2.09 10.66 -1.37
C ARG A 134 2.30 9.36 -0.58
N ALA A 135 2.63 8.26 -1.25
CA ALA A 135 2.92 7.00 -0.59
C ALA A 135 4.18 7.10 0.30
N MET A 136 5.25 7.73 -0.21
CA MET A 136 6.48 8.02 0.54
C MET A 136 6.21 8.87 1.79
N GLU A 137 5.44 9.95 1.67
CA GLU A 137 5.06 10.82 2.80
C GLU A 137 4.30 10.06 3.90
N HIS A 138 3.62 8.97 3.55
CA HIS A 138 2.93 8.08 4.49
C HIS A 138 3.78 6.85 4.87
N GLY A 139 5.10 6.90 4.64
CA GLY A 139 6.06 5.88 5.09
C GLY A 139 6.27 4.69 4.16
N HIS A 140 5.78 4.72 2.91
CA HIS A 140 5.94 3.61 1.98
C HIS A 140 7.37 3.53 1.40
N ALA A 141 8.16 2.60 1.93
CA ALA A 141 9.57 2.42 1.56
C ALA A 141 9.80 2.19 0.05
N ALA A 142 9.05 1.28 -0.58
CA ALA A 142 9.20 1.02 -2.01
C ALA A 142 8.77 2.20 -2.89
N ALA A 143 7.93 3.11 -2.39
CA ALA A 143 7.56 4.30 -3.14
C ALA A 143 8.69 5.33 -3.15
N ALA A 144 9.37 5.51 -2.01
CA ALA A 144 10.58 6.33 -1.91
C ALA A 144 11.67 5.82 -2.84
N TYR A 145 11.93 4.50 -2.79
CA TYR A 145 12.89 3.83 -3.67
C TYR A 145 12.56 4.04 -5.15
N MET A 146 11.31 3.79 -5.56
CA MET A 146 10.89 3.96 -6.95
C MET A 146 10.96 5.41 -7.42
N LEU A 147 10.60 6.36 -6.56
CA LEU A 147 10.73 7.78 -6.86
C LEU A 147 12.21 8.14 -7.11
N GLY A 148 13.11 7.63 -6.28
CA GLY A 148 14.55 7.79 -6.46
C GLY A 148 15.08 7.15 -7.74
N MET A 149 14.68 5.91 -8.07
CA MET A 149 15.09 5.23 -9.31
C MET A 149 14.61 5.98 -10.57
N ILE A 150 13.38 6.48 -10.56
CA ILE A 150 12.83 7.27 -11.68
C ILE A 150 13.59 8.58 -11.84
N THR A 151 13.81 9.30 -10.74
CA THR A 151 14.47 10.61 -10.77
C THR A 151 15.96 10.46 -11.11
N LEU A 152 16.63 9.42 -10.62
CA LEU A 152 18.00 9.08 -10.99
C LEU A 152 18.09 8.82 -12.50
N HIS A 153 17.20 8.00 -13.06
CA HIS A 153 17.16 7.77 -14.50
C HIS A 153 16.98 9.09 -15.29
N ASP A 154 16.05 9.95 -14.90
CA ASP A 154 15.83 11.23 -15.57
C ASP A 154 17.07 12.14 -15.49
N SER A 155 17.74 12.13 -14.35
CA SER A 155 18.93 12.94 -14.08
C SER A 155 20.16 12.48 -14.86
N LEU A 156 20.28 11.19 -15.14
CA LEU A 156 21.34 10.65 -16.01
C LEU A 156 21.22 11.11 -17.46
N ARG A 157 20.06 11.67 -17.84
CA ARG A 157 19.74 12.15 -19.19
C ARG A 157 19.66 13.67 -19.32
N SER A 158 19.71 14.40 -18.20
CA SER A 158 19.54 15.86 -18.16
C SER A 158 20.76 16.53 -17.52
N SER A 159 21.12 17.74 -17.95
CA SER A 159 22.23 18.51 -17.34
C SER A 159 21.94 18.82 -15.86
N ALA A 160 23.02 18.82 -15.07
CA ALA A 160 23.01 18.63 -13.62
C ALA A 160 22.10 19.60 -12.81
N GLY A 161 21.35 19.04 -11.86
CA GLY A 161 20.51 19.77 -10.90
C GLY A 161 19.43 18.89 -10.25
N ALA A 162 18.70 18.11 -11.06
CA ALA A 162 17.68 17.17 -10.57
C ALA A 162 18.28 15.89 -9.93
N ALA A 163 19.55 15.59 -10.23
CA ALA A 163 20.27 14.45 -9.67
C ALA A 163 20.43 14.55 -8.16
N GLU A 164 20.79 15.73 -7.64
CA GLU A 164 21.16 15.87 -6.23
C GLU A 164 19.95 15.68 -5.30
N GLN A 165 18.81 16.26 -5.66
CA GLN A 165 17.55 16.06 -4.92
C GLN A 165 17.09 14.59 -4.95
N ALA A 166 17.34 13.88 -6.06
CA ALA A 166 17.04 12.45 -6.15
C ALA A 166 17.90 11.63 -5.20
N LEU A 167 19.20 11.95 -5.16
CA LEU A 167 20.19 11.28 -4.32
C LEU A 167 19.93 11.57 -2.84
N GLU A 168 19.53 12.80 -2.48
CA GLU A 168 19.10 13.18 -1.12
C GLU A 168 17.92 12.36 -0.62
N GLY A 169 16.86 12.20 -1.44
CA GLY A 169 15.71 11.38 -1.06
C GLY A 169 16.08 9.90 -0.87
N LEU A 170 16.97 9.38 -1.71
CA LEU A 170 17.47 8.01 -1.63
C LEU A 170 18.36 7.79 -0.40
N ASP A 171 19.19 8.77 -0.06
CA ASP A 171 20.05 8.70 1.11
C ASP A 171 19.26 8.83 2.41
N TRP A 172 18.28 9.74 2.48
CA TRP A 172 17.35 9.82 3.61
C TRP A 172 16.68 8.48 3.85
N PHE A 173 16.21 7.84 2.78
CA PHE A 173 15.63 6.51 2.85
C PHE A 173 16.64 5.47 3.39
N SER A 174 17.88 5.50 2.90
CA SER A 174 18.94 4.60 3.37
C SER A 174 19.36 4.84 4.83
N ALA A 175 19.42 6.10 5.26
CA ALA A 175 19.89 6.54 6.57
C ALA A 175 18.83 6.40 7.67
N SER A 176 17.53 6.48 7.31
CA SER A 176 16.43 6.16 8.22
C SER A 176 16.44 4.69 8.69
N ALA A 177 17.30 3.84 8.12
CA ALA A 177 17.57 2.49 8.62
C ALA A 177 18.50 2.58 9.85
N SER A 178 17.94 2.78 11.03
CA SER A 178 18.69 2.67 12.28
C SER A 178 19.32 1.28 12.42
N ALA A 179 20.62 1.26 12.75
CA ALA A 179 21.50 0.13 13.06
C ALA A 179 22.34 -0.46 11.90
N GLY A 180 23.31 0.31 11.41
CA GLY A 180 24.52 -0.21 10.76
C GLY A 180 24.42 -0.56 9.26
N PRO A 181 25.57 -0.74 8.58
CA PRO A 181 25.65 -0.96 7.13
C PRO A 181 24.89 -2.21 6.65
N SER A 182 24.96 -3.31 7.39
CA SER A 182 24.35 -4.60 7.04
C SER A 182 22.82 -4.56 7.03
N ARG A 183 22.19 -3.89 8.02
CA ARG A 183 20.73 -3.73 8.06
C ARG A 183 20.23 -2.81 6.95
N THR A 184 20.99 -1.75 6.63
CA THR A 184 20.70 -0.87 5.49
C THR A 184 20.68 -1.66 4.17
N ARG A 185 21.68 -2.52 3.95
CA ARG A 185 21.79 -3.36 2.74
C ARG A 185 20.62 -4.35 2.61
N ARG A 186 20.28 -5.07 3.69
CA ARG A 186 19.12 -5.99 3.70
C ARG A 186 17.81 -5.26 3.41
N ARG A 187 17.61 -4.07 3.99
CA ARG A 187 16.43 -3.24 3.74
C ARG A 187 16.35 -2.82 2.27
N MET A 188 17.45 -2.32 1.70
CA MET A 188 17.54 -1.95 0.28
C MET A 188 17.21 -3.14 -0.63
N ALA A 189 17.76 -4.32 -0.35
CA ALA A 189 17.47 -5.53 -1.11
C ALA A 189 15.99 -5.94 -1.00
N SER A 190 15.40 -5.84 0.19
CA SER A 190 13.98 -6.12 0.42
C SER A 190 13.08 -5.18 -0.39
N VAL A 191 13.39 -3.89 -0.35
CA VAL A 191 12.60 -2.84 -1.01
C VAL A 191 12.73 -2.93 -2.52
N ARG A 192 13.92 -3.24 -3.03
CA ARG A 192 14.13 -3.58 -4.44
C ARG A 192 13.32 -4.80 -4.86
N ARG A 193 13.27 -5.86 -4.07
CA ARG A 193 12.44 -7.06 -4.37
C ARG A 193 10.95 -6.72 -4.43
N GLU A 194 10.46 -5.91 -3.49
CA GLU A 194 9.07 -5.43 -3.49
C GLU A 194 8.77 -4.60 -4.74
N ALA A 195 9.65 -3.65 -5.06
CA ALA A 195 9.55 -2.81 -6.24
C ALA A 195 9.47 -3.63 -7.53
N VAL A 196 10.41 -4.55 -7.72
CA VAL A 196 10.43 -5.49 -8.84
C VAL A 196 9.17 -6.35 -8.86
N SER A 197 8.69 -6.84 -7.72
CA SER A 197 7.48 -7.67 -7.64
C SER A 197 6.23 -6.92 -8.14
N VAL A 198 6.02 -5.71 -7.66
CA VAL A 198 4.87 -4.88 -8.06
C VAL A 198 4.99 -4.47 -9.53
N MET A 199 6.19 -4.08 -9.97
CA MET A 199 6.48 -3.78 -11.36
C MET A 199 6.11 -4.96 -12.27
N ARG A 200 6.61 -6.18 -11.99
CA ARG A 200 6.26 -7.38 -12.77
C ARG A 200 4.77 -7.69 -12.79
N ARG A 201 4.04 -7.42 -11.70
CA ARG A 201 2.58 -7.61 -11.62
C ARG A 201 1.82 -6.58 -12.47
N LEU A 202 2.30 -5.35 -12.54
CA LEU A 202 1.63 -4.25 -13.26
C LEU A 202 2.00 -4.21 -14.75
N THR A 203 3.27 -4.45 -15.06
CA THR A 203 3.84 -4.19 -16.38
C THR A 203 4.30 -5.49 -17.02
N MET A 204 3.56 -5.96 -18.02
CA MET A 204 3.94 -7.10 -18.86
C MET A 204 5.11 -6.78 -19.83
N ARG A 205 5.64 -5.54 -19.81
CA ARG A 205 6.73 -5.09 -20.69
C ARG A 205 7.91 -4.66 -19.84
N ARG A 206 9.12 -5.05 -20.29
CA ARG A 206 10.41 -4.61 -19.75
C ARG A 206 10.39 -3.09 -19.58
N TRP A 207 10.82 -2.61 -18.41
CA TRP A 207 10.99 -1.18 -18.12
C TRP A 207 11.73 -0.53 -19.29
N ARG A 208 11.05 0.31 -20.09
CA ARG A 208 11.66 0.88 -21.31
C ARG A 208 12.77 1.89 -21.03
N MET A 209 12.98 2.24 -19.76
CA MET A 209 14.01 3.15 -19.30
C MET A 209 15.29 2.39 -18.87
N ALA A 210 15.51 1.20 -19.44
CA ALA A 210 16.55 0.24 -19.04
C ALA A 210 17.87 0.38 -19.81
N GLU A 211 18.26 1.60 -20.19
CA GLU A 211 19.65 1.80 -20.60
C GLU A 211 20.52 1.88 -19.33
N PRO A 212 21.52 1.00 -19.20
CA PRO A 212 22.43 1.09 -18.08
C PRO A 212 23.16 2.43 -18.13
N PRO A 213 23.42 3.07 -16.98
CA PRO A 213 24.22 4.29 -16.93
C PRO A 213 25.60 4.03 -17.53
N THR A 214 26.21 5.08 -18.07
CA THR A 214 27.61 5.03 -18.49
C THR A 214 28.49 4.54 -17.33
N PRO A 215 29.37 3.54 -17.58
CA PRO A 215 30.29 3.04 -16.56
C PRO A 215 31.16 4.15 -15.99
N CYS A 216 31.56 3.99 -14.73
CA CYS A 216 32.53 4.89 -14.12
C CYS A 216 33.91 4.70 -14.78
N PRO A 217 34.66 5.76 -15.09
CA PRO A 217 36.03 5.64 -15.59
C PRO A 217 37.01 4.99 -14.60
N ASN A 218 36.70 5.03 -13.29
CA ASN A 218 37.53 4.42 -12.27
C ASN A 218 37.36 2.90 -12.25
N SER A 219 38.42 2.15 -12.56
CA SER A 219 38.45 0.69 -12.64
C SER A 219 38.14 -0.03 -11.32
N TRP A 220 38.35 0.64 -10.18
CA TRP A 220 38.07 0.11 -8.84
C TRP A 220 36.63 0.37 -8.39
N CYS A 221 35.89 1.25 -9.07
CA CYS A 221 34.53 1.60 -8.68
C CYS A 221 33.56 0.42 -8.88
N GLY A 222 32.96 -0.04 -7.77
CA GLY A 222 32.03 -1.18 -7.74
C GLY A 222 32.68 -2.54 -7.49
N LYS A 223 34.00 -2.59 -7.27
CA LYS A 223 34.76 -3.78 -6.88
C LYS A 223 34.55 -4.12 -5.40
N VAL A 224 34.79 -5.38 -5.06
CA VAL A 224 34.69 -5.91 -3.69
C VAL A 224 35.92 -5.45 -2.89
N GLU A 225 35.72 -4.94 -1.67
CA GLU A 225 36.78 -4.47 -0.78
C GLU A 225 37.73 -5.59 -0.34
N THR A 226 37.27 -6.84 -0.29
CA THR A 226 38.13 -8.02 -0.04
C THR A 226 39.15 -8.27 -1.17
N GLU A 227 38.99 -7.67 -2.35
CA GLU A 227 40.04 -7.65 -3.39
C GLU A 227 41.16 -6.63 -3.09
N MET A 228 41.07 -5.86 -1.99
CA MET A 228 42.05 -4.86 -1.56
C MET A 228 42.86 -5.24 -0.30
N VAL A 229 42.46 -6.28 0.46
CA VAL A 229 43.15 -6.70 1.69
C VAL A 229 43.15 -8.23 1.78
N GLU A 230 44.33 -8.84 1.89
CA GLU A 230 44.48 -10.29 2.10
C GLU A 230 43.71 -10.73 3.35
N ALA A 231 42.82 -11.71 3.17
CA ALA A 231 41.82 -12.13 4.12
C ALA A 231 42.43 -12.90 5.32
N TRP A 232 42.11 -12.45 6.54
CA TRP A 232 42.12 -13.28 7.73
C TRP A 232 40.78 -13.15 8.45
N ASP A 233 40.18 -14.32 8.69
CA ASP A 233 39.09 -14.69 9.59
C ASP A 233 37.91 -13.74 9.80
N GLY A 234 36.72 -14.21 9.43
CA GLY A 234 35.48 -13.69 10.00
C GLY A 234 34.22 -14.16 9.27
N ASP A 235 33.45 -15.02 9.95
CA ASP A 235 32.10 -15.42 9.58
C ASP A 235 31.24 -14.20 9.20
N GLY A 236 31.00 -14.01 7.91
CA GLY A 236 30.28 -12.86 7.38
C GLY A 236 29.25 -13.29 6.35
N ASP A 237 27.97 -13.18 6.71
CA ASP A 237 26.83 -13.41 5.83
C ASP A 237 27.05 -12.72 4.46
N GLY A 238 27.33 -13.55 3.44
CA GLY A 238 27.94 -13.15 2.17
C GLY A 238 27.14 -12.15 1.32
N GLU A 239 27.39 -10.86 1.54
CA GLU A 239 27.34 -9.83 0.51
C GLU A 239 28.54 -8.90 0.69
N ASP A 240 29.60 -9.20 -0.07
CA ASP A 240 30.88 -8.50 -0.09
C ASP A 240 30.72 -6.97 -0.17
N GLU A 241 31.39 -6.25 0.73
CA GLU A 241 31.41 -4.78 0.72
C GLU A 241 32.06 -4.27 -0.55
N ARG A 242 31.43 -3.30 -1.21
CA ARG A 242 31.89 -2.75 -2.49
C ARG A 242 32.24 -1.29 -2.34
N TRP A 243 33.42 -0.94 -2.83
CA TRP A 243 33.90 0.43 -2.82
C TRP A 243 33.32 1.23 -4.01
N PHE A 244 32.93 2.48 -3.77
CA PHE A 244 32.45 3.40 -4.82
C PHE A 244 33.17 4.74 -4.72
N CYS A 245 33.63 5.26 -5.85
CA CYS A 245 34.34 6.54 -5.90
C CYS A 245 33.42 7.77 -5.65
N SER A 246 32.10 7.58 -5.71
CA SER A 246 31.12 8.64 -5.43
C SER A 246 29.77 8.08 -5.01
N ARG A 247 28.99 8.94 -4.35
CA ARG A 247 27.57 8.71 -4.03
C ARG A 247 26.75 8.34 -5.28
N THR A 248 26.94 9.08 -6.38
CA THR A 248 26.27 8.83 -7.65
C THR A 248 26.61 7.44 -8.20
N CYS A 249 27.86 7.00 -8.10
CA CYS A 249 28.28 5.67 -8.54
C CYS A 249 27.62 4.55 -7.73
N ARG A 250 27.48 4.70 -6.41
CA ARG A 250 26.73 3.76 -5.56
C ARG A 250 25.27 3.62 -6.02
N TRP A 251 24.60 4.74 -6.29
CA TRP A 251 23.21 4.73 -6.73
C TRP A 251 23.03 4.25 -8.19
N LYS A 252 23.98 4.57 -9.09
CA LYS A 252 24.05 3.96 -10.43
C LYS A 252 24.17 2.44 -10.34
N HIS A 253 24.98 1.92 -9.44
CA HIS A 253 25.11 0.47 -9.23
C HIS A 253 23.83 -0.16 -8.68
N GLU A 254 23.15 0.49 -7.72
CA GLU A 254 21.83 0.02 -7.26
C GLU A 254 20.77 0.09 -8.38
N TYR A 255 20.83 1.11 -9.23
CA TYR A 255 19.99 1.21 -10.43
C TYR A 255 20.23 0.05 -11.40
N CYS A 256 21.49 -0.32 -11.66
CA CYS A 256 21.84 -1.50 -12.45
C CYS A 256 21.22 -2.78 -11.85
N LYS A 257 21.39 -3.00 -10.54
CA LYS A 257 20.78 -4.13 -9.81
C LYS A 257 19.25 -4.14 -9.90
N PHE A 258 18.62 -2.99 -10.03
CA PHE A 258 17.18 -2.84 -10.18
C PHE A 258 16.73 -3.21 -11.61
N ILE A 259 17.32 -2.60 -12.63
CA ILE A 259 16.94 -2.84 -14.04
C ILE A 259 17.25 -4.27 -14.50
N GLU A 260 18.29 -4.92 -13.97
CA GLU A 260 18.60 -6.33 -14.25
C GLU A 260 17.49 -7.28 -13.79
N LYS A 261 16.70 -6.87 -12.79
CA LYS A 261 15.66 -7.71 -12.17
C LYS A 261 14.26 -7.46 -12.72
N ILE A 262 14.03 -6.42 -13.54
CA ILE A 262 12.71 -6.09 -14.08
C ILE A 262 12.51 -6.70 -15.46
#